data_AF-K3XLX8-F1
#
_entry.id   AF-K3XLX8-F1
#
_cell.length_a   1.000
_cell.length_b   1.000
_cell.length_c   1.000
_cell.angle_alpha   90.00
_cell.angle_beta   90.00
_cell.angle_gamma   90.00
#
_symmetry.space_group_name_H-M   'P 1'
#
loop_
_entity.id
_entity.type
_entity.pdbx_description
1 polymer ?
#
loop_
_entity_poly.entity_id
_entity_poly.type
_entity_poly.pdbx_seq_one_letter_code
_entity_poly.pdbx_strand_id
1 'polypeptide(L)'
;MLISSLLGENLFSSCAASLSKYKLCLWHHIKLQATKKIADAKLAKDFQAVLKEFQKAQRLAVEREAAYAPFISQAGLPQSYNSSEVNNGADKLAEQRTQLLESRRQELVFLDNEIVFNEAIIEERDQGIQEIQHQITEVNEIFKDLAVLVHDQGAMIDDIDSHIENAVVSTSQAKGQLSKAAKTQKSNSSLICLLLVIFGVVLLIVIIVLAA
;
A
#
# COMPACT_ATOMS: atom_id res chain seq x y z
N MET A 1 -40.99 -36.99 -40.85
CA MET A 1 -39.64 -37.17 -40.28
C MET A 1 -38.76 -35.92 -40.40
N LEU A 2 -38.63 -35.29 -41.58
CA LEU A 2 -37.75 -34.11 -41.77
C LEU A 2 -38.10 -32.88 -40.91
N ILE A 3 -39.39 -32.55 -40.73
CA ILE A 3 -39.82 -31.36 -39.95
C ILE A 3 -39.55 -31.54 -38.44
N SER A 4 -39.67 -32.76 -37.91
CA SER A 4 -39.38 -33.08 -36.51
C SER A 4 -37.88 -33.01 -36.18
N SER A 5 -37.01 -33.40 -37.12
CA SER A 5 -35.56 -33.23 -37.00
C SER A 5 -35.12 -31.77 -37.09
N LEU A 6 -35.72 -30.98 -38.00
CA LEU A 6 -35.46 -29.54 -38.14
C LEU A 6 -35.93 -28.71 -36.93
N LEU A 7 -37.05 -29.07 -36.30
CA LEU A 7 -37.48 -28.43 -35.05
C LEU A 7 -36.54 -28.77 -33.89
N GLY A 8 -36.04 -30.01 -33.83
CA GLY A 8 -35.11 -30.47 -32.80
C GLY A 8 -33.75 -29.78 -32.84
N GLU A 9 -33.17 -29.58 -34.04
CA GLU A 9 -31.89 -28.87 -34.20
C GLU A 9 -32.00 -27.37 -33.87
N ASN A 10 -33.11 -26.73 -34.23
CA ASN A 10 -33.36 -25.32 -33.90
C ASN A 10 -33.57 -25.11 -32.38
N LEU A 11 -34.30 -26.02 -31.72
CA LEU A 11 -34.44 -25.99 -30.25
C LEU A 11 -33.10 -26.23 -29.55
N PHE A 12 -32.30 -27.18 -30.03
CA PHE A 12 -30.99 -27.50 -29.47
C PHE A 12 -29.99 -26.35 -29.62
N SER A 13 -29.95 -25.72 -30.81
CA SER A 13 -29.12 -24.53 -31.08
C SER A 13 -29.53 -23.34 -30.21
N SER A 14 -30.83 -23.09 -30.07
CA SER A 14 -31.36 -22.02 -29.20
C SER A 14 -31.03 -22.27 -27.72
N CYS A 15 -31.16 -23.52 -27.25
CA CYS A 15 -30.81 -23.91 -25.89
C CYS A 15 -29.30 -23.75 -25.62
N ALA A 16 -28.44 -24.19 -26.56
CA ALA A 16 -26.99 -24.01 -26.48
C ALA A 16 -26.58 -22.53 -26.47
N ALA A 17 -27.23 -21.69 -27.27
CA ALA A 17 -27.01 -20.24 -27.29
C ALA A 17 -27.40 -19.57 -25.96
N SER A 18 -28.53 -19.97 -25.37
CA SER A 18 -28.97 -19.49 -24.05
C SER A 18 -28.03 -19.96 -22.93
N LEU A 19 -27.59 -21.21 -22.96
CA LEU A 19 -26.63 -21.75 -21.99
C LEU A 19 -25.28 -21.04 -22.09
N SER A 20 -24.82 -20.74 -23.30
CA SER A 20 -23.61 -19.97 -23.57
C SER A 20 -23.70 -18.54 -23.03
N LYS A 21 -24.84 -17.86 -23.22
CA LYS A 21 -25.09 -16.53 -22.63
C LYS A 21 -25.08 -16.55 -21.11
N TYR A 22 -25.74 -17.52 -20.48
CA TYR A 22 -25.73 -17.68 -19.02
C TYR A 22 -24.32 -17.93 -18.48
N LYS A 23 -23.57 -18.83 -19.14
CA LYS A 23 -22.18 -19.15 -18.78
C LYS A 23 -21.28 -17.92 -18.93
N LEU A 24 -21.42 -17.14 -20.01
CA LEU A 24 -20.67 -15.90 -20.23
C LEU A 24 -20.99 -14.84 -19.16
N CYS A 25 -22.26 -14.68 -18.80
CA CYS A 25 -22.67 -13.73 -17.76
C CYS A 25 -22.14 -14.13 -16.37
N LEU A 26 -22.22 -15.42 -16.03
CA LEU A 26 -21.68 -15.96 -14.78
C LEU A 26 -20.16 -15.78 -14.71
N TRP A 27 -19.44 -16.06 -15.81
CA TRP A 27 -18.02 -15.79 -15.93
C TRP A 27 -17.68 -14.31 -15.76
N HIS A 28 -18.46 -13.41 -16.36
CA HIS A 28 -18.25 -11.98 -16.24
C HIS A 28 -18.46 -11.50 -14.79
N HIS A 29 -19.50 -12.00 -14.12
CA HIS A 29 -19.79 -11.64 -12.73
C HIS A 29 -18.68 -12.12 -11.78
N ILE A 30 -18.22 -13.37 -11.91
CA ILE A 30 -17.14 -13.94 -11.11
C ILE A 30 -15.84 -13.15 -11.35
N LYS A 31 -15.53 -12.84 -12.62
CA LYS A 31 -14.34 -12.07 -12.97
C LYS A 31 -14.35 -10.67 -12.35
N LEU A 32 -15.50 -9.97 -12.42
CA LEU A 32 -15.63 -8.64 -11.84
C LEU A 32 -15.45 -8.64 -10.32
N GLN A 33 -16.03 -9.62 -9.62
CA GLN A 33 -15.87 -9.77 -8.18
C GLN A 33 -14.43 -10.08 -7.79
N ALA A 34 -13.76 -10.97 -8.52
CA ALA A 34 -12.35 -11.25 -8.32
C ALA A 34 -11.50 -9.99 -8.53
N THR A 35 -11.67 -9.27 -9.64
CA THR A 35 -10.89 -8.05 -9.91
C THR A 35 -11.04 -6.96 -8.86
N LYS A 36 -12.23 -6.82 -8.24
CA LYS A 36 -12.46 -5.85 -7.16
C LYS A 36 -11.68 -6.23 -5.89
N LYS A 37 -11.82 -7.48 -5.43
CA LYS A 37 -11.07 -8.00 -4.28
C LYS A 37 -9.56 -7.80 -4.44
N ILE A 38 -9.06 -8.07 -5.63
CA ILE A 38 -7.64 -7.91 -5.98
C ILE A 38 -7.18 -6.46 -5.85
N ALA A 39 -7.96 -5.52 -6.41
CA ALA A 39 -7.63 -4.11 -6.35
C ALA A 39 -7.63 -3.59 -4.91
N ASP A 40 -8.61 -4.02 -4.11
CA ASP A 40 -8.73 -3.66 -2.69
C ASP A 40 -7.55 -4.23 -1.88
N ALA A 41 -7.17 -5.49 -2.12
CA ALA A 41 -6.05 -6.14 -1.45
C ALA A 41 -4.71 -5.48 -1.77
N LYS A 42 -4.49 -5.12 -3.05
CA LYS A 42 -3.28 -4.40 -3.48
C LYS A 42 -3.20 -3.02 -2.83
N LEU A 43 -4.32 -2.27 -2.86
CA LEU A 43 -4.40 -0.96 -2.22
C LEU A 43 -4.09 -1.04 -0.73
N ALA A 44 -4.62 -2.04 -0.04
CA ALA A 44 -4.36 -2.26 1.38
C ALA A 44 -2.88 -2.54 1.67
N LYS A 45 -2.22 -3.36 0.83
CA LYS A 45 -0.77 -3.66 0.95
C LYS A 45 0.09 -2.41 0.73
N ASP A 46 -0.20 -1.63 -0.31
CA ASP A 46 0.54 -0.40 -0.63
C ASP A 46 0.36 0.65 0.49
N PHE A 47 -0.88 0.80 0.98
CA PHE A 47 -1.20 1.73 2.06
C PHE A 47 -0.52 1.32 3.38
N GLN A 48 -0.51 0.01 3.70
CA GLN A 48 0.22 -0.53 4.85
C GLN A 48 1.73 -0.21 4.79
N ALA A 49 2.33 -0.29 3.59
CA ALA A 49 3.74 0.04 3.41
C ALA A 49 4.03 1.53 3.66
N VAL A 50 3.19 2.42 3.12
CA VAL A 50 3.31 3.87 3.31
C VAL A 50 3.13 4.25 4.79
N LEU A 51 2.12 3.69 5.46
CA LEU A 51 1.87 3.97 6.88
C LEU A 51 3.02 3.52 7.78
N LYS A 52 3.67 2.40 7.46
CA LYS A 52 4.85 1.92 8.20
C LYS A 52 6.01 2.92 8.11
N GLU A 53 6.26 3.49 6.94
CA GLU A 53 7.27 4.54 6.76
C GLU A 53 6.87 5.83 7.48
N PHE A 54 5.59 6.21 7.45
CA PHE A 54 5.09 7.37 8.18
C PHE A 54 5.26 7.22 9.71
N GLN A 55 4.91 6.07 10.28
CA GLN A 55 5.09 5.78 11.70
C GLN A 55 6.57 5.83 12.10
N LYS A 56 7.46 5.33 11.24
CA LYS A 56 8.91 5.42 11.45
C LYS A 56 9.38 6.88 11.45
N ALA A 57 8.86 7.71 10.56
CA ALA A 57 9.15 9.14 10.53
C ALA A 57 8.64 9.88 11.78
N GLN A 58 7.41 9.60 12.23
CA GLN A 58 6.87 10.16 13.48
C GLN A 58 7.72 9.75 14.69
N ARG A 59 8.12 8.48 14.80
CA ARG A 59 8.96 8.02 15.92
C ARG A 59 10.32 8.70 15.91
N LEU A 60 10.91 8.89 14.73
CA LEU A 60 12.15 9.64 14.58
C LEU A 60 11.98 11.11 15.00
N ALA A 61 10.84 11.73 14.68
CA ALA A 61 10.54 13.10 15.10
C ALA A 61 10.47 13.22 16.63
N VAL A 62 9.76 12.30 17.30
CA VAL A 62 9.71 12.25 18.79
C VAL A 62 11.11 12.08 19.38
N GLU A 63 11.92 11.18 18.83
CA GLU A 63 13.29 10.96 19.32
C GLU A 63 14.17 12.21 19.15
N ARG A 64 14.01 12.95 18.03
CA ARG A 64 14.75 14.20 17.78
C ARG A 64 14.31 15.31 18.71
N GLU A 65 13.02 15.40 19.01
CA GLU A 65 12.47 16.38 19.93
C GLU A 65 12.90 16.08 21.38
N ALA A 66 12.89 14.80 21.78
CA ALA A 66 13.39 14.35 23.09
C ALA A 66 14.90 14.53 23.26
N ALA A 67 15.71 14.30 22.21
CA ALA A 67 17.17 14.44 22.27
C ALA A 67 17.65 15.89 22.34
N TYR A 68 16.83 16.86 21.94
CA TYR A 68 17.12 18.30 22.03
C TYR A 68 16.54 18.97 23.29
N ALA A 69 15.99 18.18 24.23
CA ALA A 69 15.56 18.69 25.52
C ALA A 69 16.73 19.45 26.18
N PRO A 70 16.54 20.74 26.57
CA PRO A 70 17.59 21.47 27.25
C PRO A 70 17.91 20.72 28.53
N PHE A 71 19.16 20.30 28.69
CA PHE A 71 19.69 19.97 30.01
C PHE A 71 19.53 21.23 30.86
N ILE A 72 18.50 21.28 31.70
CA ILE A 72 18.42 22.25 32.77
C ILE A 72 19.61 21.91 33.67
N SER A 73 20.68 22.66 33.47
CA SER A 73 21.79 22.66 34.40
C SER A 73 21.19 23.12 35.72
N GLN A 74 21.07 22.19 36.65
CA GLN A 74 20.87 22.45 38.06
C GLN A 74 22.15 23.12 38.61
N ALA A 75 22.51 24.27 38.04
CA ALA A 75 23.73 25.03 38.31
C ALA A 75 23.30 26.44 38.68
N GLY A 76 22.63 26.56 39.83
CA GLY A 76 22.13 27.85 40.30
C GLY A 76 21.34 27.80 41.61
N LEU A 77 21.54 26.78 42.46
CA LEU A 77 21.14 26.90 43.86
C LEU A 77 22.29 27.58 44.60
N PRO A 78 22.20 28.85 45.02
CA PRO A 78 23.15 29.40 45.98
C PRO A 78 22.98 28.63 47.29
N GLN A 79 23.95 27.75 47.50
CA GLN A 79 24.19 26.99 48.71
C GLN A 79 24.17 27.93 49.92
N SER A 80 23.41 27.52 50.94
CA SER A 80 23.33 28.14 52.26
C SER A 80 24.70 28.68 52.73
N TYR A 81 24.79 30.00 52.93
CA TYR A 81 25.92 30.60 53.63
C TYR A 81 25.59 30.64 55.13
N ASN A 82 26.46 30.03 55.93
CA ASN A 82 26.41 30.12 57.37
C ASN A 82 26.61 31.57 57.81
N SER A 83 25.70 32.08 58.66
CA SER A 83 25.91 33.36 59.36
C SER A 83 26.91 33.17 60.49
N SER A 84 27.92 34.03 60.52
CA SER A 84 28.68 34.37 61.72
C SER A 84 28.94 35.87 61.73
N GLU A 85 28.93 36.40 62.94
CA GLU A 85 28.53 37.75 63.32
C GLU A 85 29.59 38.87 63.20
N VAL A 86 29.06 40.11 63.14
CA VAL A 86 29.55 41.37 63.76
C VAL A 86 30.85 42.01 63.23
N ASN A 87 30.77 43.26 62.72
CA ASN A 87 31.18 44.47 63.48
C ASN A 87 30.99 45.81 62.71
N ASN A 88 30.48 46.80 63.46
CA ASN A 88 30.54 48.28 63.38
C ASN A 88 30.74 49.06 62.07
N GLY A 89 29.82 50.02 61.83
CA GLY A 89 29.97 51.13 60.89
C GLY A 89 28.63 51.70 60.40
N ALA A 90 27.88 52.36 61.29
CA ALA A 90 26.60 52.99 60.96
C ALA A 90 26.79 54.26 60.08
N ASP A 91 25.85 54.48 59.17
CA ASP A 91 25.59 55.70 58.39
C ASP A 91 26.15 55.85 56.97
N LYS A 92 27.05 54.97 56.47
CA LYS A 92 27.28 54.80 55.01
C LYS A 92 27.00 53.40 54.48
N LEU A 93 26.93 52.42 55.37
CA LEU A 93 26.67 51.02 55.06
C LEU A 93 25.18 50.76 54.75
N ALA A 94 24.28 51.60 55.25
CA ALA A 94 22.83 51.44 55.09
C ALA A 94 22.41 51.64 53.62
N GLU A 95 22.85 52.73 52.98
CA GLU A 95 22.56 53.02 51.57
C GLU A 95 23.20 52.01 50.61
N GLN A 96 24.43 51.58 50.90
CA GLN A 96 25.11 50.55 50.08
C GLN A 96 24.45 49.17 50.22
N ARG A 97 23.93 48.82 51.40
CA ARG A 97 23.16 47.59 51.61
C ARG A 97 21.83 47.60 50.87
N THR A 98 21.10 48.72 50.88
CA THR A 98 19.83 48.84 50.13
C THR A 98 20.05 48.72 48.63
N GLN A 99 21.10 49.35 48.09
CA GLN A 99 21.46 49.21 46.66
C GLN A 99 21.83 47.77 46.27
N LEU A 100 22.58 47.07 47.13
CA LEU A 100 22.94 45.66 46.91
C LEU A 100 21.72 44.74 46.99
N LEU A 101 20.83 44.98 47.94
CA LEU A 101 19.57 44.23 48.07
C LEU A 101 18.65 44.45 46.87
N GLU A 102 18.58 45.67 46.34
CA GLU A 102 17.79 46.01 45.17
C GLU A 102 18.36 45.42 43.87
N SER A 103 19.69 45.43 43.72
CA SER A 103 20.40 44.73 42.65
C SER A 103 20.15 43.21 42.70
N ARG A 104 20.19 42.60 43.89
CA ARG A 104 19.86 41.17 44.09
C ARG A 104 18.39 40.86 43.80
N ARG A 105 17.50 41.83 44.02
CA ARG A 105 16.07 41.72 43.73
C ARG A 105 15.81 41.77 42.22
N GLN A 106 16.51 42.64 41.50
CA GLN A 106 16.46 42.68 40.03
C GLN A 106 17.01 41.39 39.41
N GLU A 107 18.07 40.81 39.96
CA GLU A 107 18.63 39.53 39.52
C GLU A 107 17.62 38.37 39.68
N LEU A 108 16.89 38.33 40.81
CA LEU A 108 15.82 37.34 41.03
C LEU A 108 14.65 37.50 40.05
N VAL A 109 14.24 38.73 39.73
CA VAL A 109 13.15 38.99 38.77
C VAL A 109 13.55 38.62 37.33
N PHE A 110 14.84 38.78 37.00
CA PHE A 110 15.38 38.33 35.72
C PHE A 110 15.40 36.80 35.61
N LEU A 111 15.86 36.11 36.66
CA LEU A 111 15.83 34.65 36.75
C LEU A 111 14.40 34.09 36.71
N ASP A 112 13.45 34.74 37.38
CA ASP A 112 12.04 34.34 37.39
C ASP A 112 11.42 34.45 35.99
N ASN A 113 11.71 35.52 35.25
CA ASN A 113 11.32 35.65 33.84
C ASN A 113 11.93 34.55 32.95
N GLU A 114 13.20 34.20 33.18
CA GLU A 114 13.88 33.14 32.43
C GLU A 114 13.28 31.76 32.73
N ILE A 115 12.93 31.49 33.99
CA ILE A 115 12.25 30.24 34.41
C ILE A 115 10.87 30.15 33.77
N VAL A 116 10.05 31.21 33.84
CA VAL A 116 8.70 31.23 33.26
C VAL A 116 8.75 31.06 31.73
N PHE A 117 9.70 31.70 31.06
CA PHE A 117 9.88 31.53 29.61
C PHE A 117 10.29 30.09 29.27
N ASN A 118 11.24 29.51 30.01
CA ASN A 118 11.68 28.14 29.80
C ASN A 118 10.55 27.13 30.08
N GLU A 119 9.72 27.36 31.09
CA GLU A 119 8.57 26.52 31.42
C GLU A 119 7.50 26.57 30.32
N ALA A 120 7.21 27.75 29.76
CA ALA A 120 6.32 27.88 28.61
C ALA A 120 6.83 27.15 27.36
N ILE A 121 8.14 27.16 27.10
CA ILE A 121 8.75 26.39 26.01
C ILE A 121 8.66 24.88 26.26
N ILE A 122 8.84 24.43 27.50
CA ILE A 122 8.71 23.01 27.85
C ILE A 122 7.25 22.56 27.67
N GLU A 123 6.28 23.36 28.09
CA GLU A 123 4.85 23.04 27.97
C GLU A 123 4.39 22.97 26.50
N GLU A 124 4.79 23.93 25.66
CA GLU A 124 4.49 23.90 24.21
C GLU A 124 5.02 22.63 23.53
N ARG A 125 6.20 22.16 23.94
CA ARG A 125 6.82 20.95 23.38
C ARG A 125 6.25 19.66 23.95
N ASP A 126 5.88 19.60 25.22
CA ASP A 126 5.19 18.43 25.79
C ASP A 126 3.83 18.23 25.10
N GLN A 127 3.11 19.32 24.81
CA GLN A 127 1.91 19.29 23.99
C GLN A 127 2.19 18.76 22.58
N GLY A 128 3.27 19.21 21.93
CA GLY A 128 3.70 18.69 20.63
C GLY A 128 3.98 17.19 20.63
N ILE A 129 4.70 16.69 21.64
CA ILE A 129 5.00 15.25 21.80
C ILE A 129 3.71 14.47 22.06
N GLN A 130 2.80 14.95 22.90
CA GLN A 130 1.50 14.32 23.14
C GLN A 130 0.67 14.23 21.86
N GLU A 131 0.66 15.26 21.04
CA GLU A 131 -0.04 15.26 19.75
C GLU A 131 0.56 14.22 18.79
N ILE A 132 1.89 14.10 18.71
CA ILE A 132 2.53 13.05 17.90
C ILE A 132 2.18 11.65 18.44
N GLN A 133 2.17 11.45 19.76
CA GLN A 133 1.78 10.17 20.37
C GLN A 133 0.32 9.80 20.09
N HIS A 134 -0.57 10.79 20.10
CA HIS A 134 -1.97 10.61 19.70
C HIS A 134 -2.06 10.16 18.23
N GLN A 135 -1.36 10.83 17.32
CA GLN A 135 -1.33 10.45 15.90
C GLN A 135 -0.76 9.04 15.67
N ILE A 136 0.27 8.63 16.43
CA ILE A 136 0.81 7.26 16.37
C ILE A 136 -0.25 6.23 16.79
N THR A 137 -1.09 6.57 17.77
CA THR A 137 -2.16 5.69 18.26
C THR A 137 -3.27 5.52 17.22
N GLU A 138 -3.69 6.61 16.57
CA GLU A 138 -4.65 6.57 15.47
C GLU A 138 -4.14 5.74 14.28
N VAL A 139 -2.86 5.89 13.91
CA VAL A 139 -2.22 5.07 12.87
C VAL A 139 -2.22 3.58 13.26
N ASN A 140 -2.08 3.24 14.55
CA ASN A 140 -2.14 1.86 15.02
C ASN A 140 -3.52 1.22 14.80
N GLU A 141 -4.59 1.97 15.03
CA GLU A 141 -5.97 1.51 14.79
C GLU A 141 -6.19 1.25 13.30
N ILE A 142 -5.77 2.18 12.44
CA ILE A 142 -5.79 1.99 10.98
C ILE A 142 -5.01 0.73 10.59
N PHE A 143 -3.87 0.45 11.23
CA PHE A 143 -3.07 -0.74 10.96
C PHE A 143 -3.78 -2.05 11.33
N LYS A 144 -4.58 -2.05 12.41
CA LYS A 144 -5.39 -3.21 12.81
C LYS A 144 -6.51 -3.48 11.80
N ASP A 145 -7.18 -2.42 11.35
CA ASP A 145 -8.24 -2.54 10.35
C ASP A 145 -7.70 -3.02 8.99
N LEU A 146 -6.52 -2.53 8.60
CA LEU A 146 -5.83 -2.99 7.41
C LEU A 146 -5.30 -4.42 7.55
N ALA A 147 -4.84 -4.82 8.73
CA ALA A 147 -4.36 -6.18 8.97
C ALA A 147 -5.47 -7.21 8.74
N VAL A 148 -6.70 -6.91 9.14
CA VAL A 148 -7.88 -7.73 8.81
C VAL A 148 -8.11 -7.78 7.30
N LEU A 149 -8.02 -6.63 6.62
CA LEU A 149 -8.24 -6.53 5.18
C LEU A 149 -7.16 -7.25 4.33
N VAL A 150 -5.91 -7.29 4.81
CA VAL A 150 -4.76 -7.91 4.15
C VAL A 150 -4.64 -9.40 4.48
N HIS A 151 -4.94 -9.82 5.72
CA HIS A 151 -4.81 -11.23 6.14
C HIS A 151 -5.74 -12.17 5.37
N ASP A 152 -6.95 -11.70 5.03
CA ASP A 152 -7.93 -12.49 4.26
C ASP A 152 -7.60 -12.58 2.75
N GLN A 153 -6.67 -11.77 2.23
CA GLN A 153 -6.42 -11.61 0.79
C GLN A 153 -4.97 -11.85 0.37
N GLY A 154 -4.05 -12.10 1.30
CA GLY A 154 -2.61 -12.22 1.03
C GLY A 154 -2.20 -13.34 0.08
N ALA A 155 -2.89 -14.49 0.11
CA ALA A 155 -2.62 -15.59 -0.82
C ALA A 155 -3.07 -15.29 -2.27
N MET A 156 -4.12 -14.48 -2.44
CA MET A 156 -4.67 -14.16 -3.77
C MET A 156 -3.77 -13.18 -4.54
N ILE A 157 -3.06 -12.26 -3.87
CA ILE A 157 -2.18 -11.28 -4.54
C ILE A 157 -0.95 -11.96 -5.15
N ASP A 158 -0.28 -12.85 -4.42
CA ASP A 158 0.88 -13.61 -4.95
C ASP A 158 0.48 -14.46 -6.15
N ASP A 159 -0.72 -15.06 -6.10
CA ASP A 159 -1.26 -15.80 -7.24
C ASP A 159 -1.44 -14.91 -8.48
N ILE A 160 -1.72 -13.61 -8.36
CA ILE A 160 -1.97 -12.72 -9.51
C ILE A 160 -0.71 -12.27 -10.19
N ASP A 161 0.32 -11.91 -9.43
CA ASP A 161 1.61 -11.62 -10.04
C ASP A 161 2.10 -12.87 -10.79
N SER A 162 1.88 -14.06 -10.23
CA SER A 162 2.13 -15.34 -10.91
C SER A 162 1.22 -15.56 -12.13
N HIS A 163 -0.08 -15.20 -12.07
CA HIS A 163 -1.03 -15.37 -13.17
C HIS A 163 -0.75 -14.40 -14.31
N ILE A 164 -0.30 -13.17 -14.02
CA ILE A 164 0.13 -12.18 -15.02
C ILE A 164 1.39 -12.68 -15.72
N GLU A 165 2.39 -13.14 -14.95
CA GLU A 165 3.60 -13.73 -15.51
C GLU A 165 3.28 -14.95 -16.39
N ASN A 166 2.44 -15.86 -15.88
CA ASN A 166 1.97 -17.03 -16.63
C ASN A 166 1.15 -16.65 -17.88
N ALA A 167 0.33 -15.61 -17.83
CA ALA A 167 -0.44 -15.13 -18.98
C ALA A 167 0.47 -14.52 -20.05
N VAL A 168 1.53 -13.80 -19.65
CA VAL A 168 2.56 -13.27 -20.55
C VAL A 168 3.30 -14.43 -21.22
N VAL A 169 3.73 -15.43 -20.46
CA VAL A 169 4.39 -16.64 -20.99
C VAL A 169 3.48 -17.40 -21.94
N SER A 170 2.23 -17.64 -21.55
CA SER A 170 1.23 -18.35 -22.37
C SER A 170 0.93 -17.62 -23.68
N THR A 171 0.81 -16.29 -23.63
CA THR A 171 0.57 -15.45 -24.83
C THR A 171 1.79 -15.47 -25.76
N SER A 172 3.01 -15.43 -25.20
CA SER A 172 4.24 -15.56 -25.97
C SER A 172 4.33 -16.91 -26.68
N GLN A 173 4.03 -18.00 -25.96
CA GLN A 173 3.98 -19.34 -26.53
C GLN A 173 2.88 -19.47 -27.60
N ALA A 174 1.68 -18.94 -27.36
CA ALA A 174 0.58 -18.93 -28.32
C ALA A 174 0.95 -18.19 -29.61
N LYS A 175 1.63 -17.04 -29.51
CA LYS A 175 2.17 -16.32 -30.69
C LYS A 175 3.15 -17.19 -31.46
N GLY A 176 4.02 -17.94 -30.78
CA GLY A 176 4.94 -18.89 -31.40
C GLY A 176 4.22 -20.03 -32.13
N GLN A 177 3.19 -20.61 -31.50
CA GLN A 177 2.37 -21.67 -32.12
C GLN A 177 1.57 -21.15 -33.33
N LEU A 178 0.97 -19.96 -33.23
CA LEU A 178 0.30 -19.29 -34.35
C LEU A 178 1.25 -19.01 -35.52
N SER A 179 2.48 -18.57 -35.25
CA SER A 179 3.50 -18.36 -36.28
C SER A 179 3.88 -19.68 -36.98
N LYS A 180 4.07 -20.77 -36.22
CA LYS A 180 4.34 -22.10 -36.76
C LYS A 180 3.15 -22.63 -37.59
N ALA A 181 1.93 -22.47 -37.09
CA ALA A 181 0.71 -22.87 -37.78
C ALA A 181 0.54 -22.10 -39.10
N ALA A 182 0.74 -20.78 -39.09
CA ALA A 182 0.68 -19.95 -40.29
C ALA A 182 1.73 -20.35 -41.34
N LYS A 183 2.97 -20.67 -40.92
CA LYS A 183 4.01 -21.21 -41.81
C LYS A 183 3.63 -22.57 -42.40
N THR A 184 3.06 -23.46 -41.58
CA THR A 184 2.65 -24.81 -41.99
C THR A 184 1.45 -24.77 -42.95
N GLN A 185 0.46 -23.91 -42.67
CA GLN A 185 -0.71 -23.71 -43.53
C GLN A 185 -0.31 -23.17 -44.91
N LYS A 186 0.71 -22.29 -44.96
CA LYS A 186 1.22 -21.72 -46.22
C LYS A 186 1.92 -22.75 -47.12
N SER A 187 2.61 -23.77 -46.58
CA SER A 187 3.36 -24.72 -47.42
C SER A 187 2.63 -26.03 -47.74
N ASN A 188 1.78 -26.55 -46.85
CA ASN A 188 1.29 -27.94 -46.97
C ASN A 188 -0.20 -28.05 -47.34
N SER A 189 -1.00 -27.00 -47.12
CA SER A 189 -2.46 -27.07 -47.31
C SER A 189 -2.88 -27.09 -48.79
N SER A 190 -2.11 -26.45 -49.68
CA SER A 190 -2.42 -26.43 -51.11
C SER A 190 -2.12 -27.77 -51.78
N LEU A 191 -1.03 -28.44 -51.39
CA LEU A 191 -0.60 -29.70 -52.02
C LEU A 191 -1.43 -30.90 -51.58
N ILE A 192 -1.79 -31.00 -50.29
CA ILE A 192 -2.62 -32.11 -49.79
C ILE A 192 -4.05 -32.01 -50.34
N CYS A 193 -4.63 -30.81 -50.36
CA CYS A 193 -5.95 -30.59 -50.96
C CYS A 193 -5.95 -30.94 -52.46
N LEU A 194 -4.92 -30.51 -53.20
CA LEU A 194 -4.76 -30.83 -54.61
C LEU A 194 -4.63 -32.34 -54.85
N LEU A 195 -3.84 -33.06 -54.05
CA LEU A 195 -3.70 -34.52 -54.17
C LEU A 195 -5.01 -35.27 -53.91
N LEU A 196 -5.82 -34.84 -52.92
CA LEU A 196 -7.13 -35.44 -52.66
C LEU A 196 -8.12 -35.21 -53.79
N VAL A 197 -8.11 -34.02 -54.41
CA VAL A 197 -8.96 -33.72 -55.57
C VAL A 197 -8.58 -34.60 -56.76
N ILE A 198 -7.28 -34.75 -57.05
CA ILE A 198 -6.80 -35.64 -58.12
C ILE A 198 -7.23 -37.09 -57.86
N PHE A 199 -7.05 -37.58 -56.63
CA PHE A 199 -7.45 -38.94 -56.26
C PHE A 199 -8.96 -39.16 -56.45
N GLY A 200 -9.80 -38.20 -56.05
CA GLY A 200 -11.25 -38.26 -56.24
C GLY A 200 -11.66 -38.31 -57.72
N VAL A 201 -11.01 -37.54 -58.58
CA VAL A 201 -11.27 -37.56 -60.03
C VAL A 201 -10.90 -38.92 -60.64
N VAL A 202 -9.75 -39.49 -60.26
CA VAL A 202 -9.32 -40.81 -60.74
C VAL A 202 -10.32 -41.89 -60.32
N LEU A 203 -10.78 -41.89 -59.07
CA LEU A 203 -11.79 -42.84 -58.60
C LEU A 203 -13.12 -42.70 -59.36
N LEU A 204 -13.56 -41.47 -59.64
CA LEU A 204 -14.77 -41.23 -60.42
C LEU A 204 -14.67 -41.81 -61.83
N ILE A 205 -13.53 -41.63 -62.50
CA ILE A 205 -13.29 -42.17 -63.84
C ILE A 205 -13.32 -43.71 -63.80
N VAL A 206 -12.67 -44.34 -62.82
CA VAL A 206 -12.67 -45.80 -62.66
C VAL A 206 -14.09 -46.33 -62.44
N ILE A 207 -14.90 -45.67 -61.60
CA ILE A 207 -16.29 -46.06 -61.36
C ILE A 207 -17.11 -45.97 -62.64
N ILE A 208 -16.96 -44.88 -63.42
CA ILE A 208 -17.69 -44.71 -64.68
C ILE A 208 -17.30 -45.78 -65.70
N VAL A 209 -16.02 -46.11 -65.82
CA VAL A 209 -15.54 -47.15 -66.76
C VAL A 209 -15.96 -48.55 -66.34
N LEU A 210 -16.04 -48.85 -65.05
CA LEU A 210 -16.51 -50.15 -64.55
C LEU A 210 -18.03 -50.28 -64.58
N ALA A 211 -18.78 -49.17 -64.50
CA ALA A 211 -20.23 -49.15 -64.53
C ALA A 211 -20.82 -49.01 -65.94
N ALA A 212 -20.02 -48.59 -66.92
CA ALA A 212 -20.34 -48.59 -68.35
C ALA A 212 -20.06 -49.96 -68.99
#